data_AF-A0A1Q8ZBN1-F1
#
_entry.id   AF-A0A1Q8ZBN1-F1
#
_cell.length_a   1.000
_cell.length_b   1.000
_cell.length_c   1.000
_cell.angle_alpha   90.00
_cell.angle_beta   90.00
_cell.angle_gamma   90.00
#
_symmetry.space_group_name_H-M   'P 1'
#
loop_
_entity.id
_entity.type
_entity.pdbx_description
1 polymer ?
#
loop_
_entity_poly.entity_id
_entity_poly.type
_entity_poly.pdbx_seq_one_letter_code
_entity_poly.pdbx_strand_id
1 'polypeptide(L)'
;MPDGDIVHSRLRRLYQKPYKWLCEGTATSDECARAVLEKLKQDIKAKGDLPILLAQAMAASVAQIISNLEGSRESDFAKLSVEFENLVQQADGSPYIKELILRAGKGDLNDLRSGREVDITHTSEAIWRRFSKGGKETLWLTTFSTILIYEN
;
A
#
# COMPACT_ATOMS: atom_id res chain seq x y z
N MET A 1 13.84 21.54 10.85
CA MET A 1 12.63 22.29 11.26
C MET A 1 12.54 22.24 12.79
N PRO A 2 12.22 23.36 13.49
CA PRO A 2 12.13 23.39 14.94
C PRO A 2 10.66 23.34 15.39
N ASP A 3 9.98 22.22 15.13
CA ASP A 3 8.71 21.93 15.78
C ASP A 3 8.98 20.83 16.81
N GLY A 4 8.75 21.14 18.08
CA GLY A 4 9.17 20.35 19.27
C GLY A 4 8.66 18.92 19.39
N ASP A 5 8.04 18.36 18.36
CA ASP A 5 7.74 16.94 18.21
C ASP A 5 8.72 16.31 17.21
N ILE A 6 9.86 15.88 17.73
CA ILE A 6 10.97 15.25 16.96
C ILE A 6 10.52 13.98 16.21
N VAL A 7 9.36 13.42 16.56
CA VAL A 7 8.82 12.21 15.94
C VAL A 7 7.40 12.45 15.45
N HIS A 8 7.19 12.34 14.13
CA HIS A 8 5.86 12.46 13.54
C HIS A 8 4.95 11.36 14.11
N SER A 9 3.85 11.73 14.76
CA SER A 9 2.92 10.81 15.46
C SER A 9 2.33 9.68 14.60
N ARG A 10 2.40 9.81 13.27
CA ARG A 10 1.94 8.83 12.29
C ARG A 10 3.05 7.88 11.82
N LEU A 11 4.30 8.17 12.16
CA LEU A 11 5.46 7.36 11.80
C LEU A 11 5.53 6.11 12.68
N ARG A 12 5.51 4.94 12.05
CA ARG A 12 5.69 3.67 12.78
C ARG A 12 7.01 3.68 13.54
N ARG A 13 6.98 3.06 14.72
CA ARG A 13 8.13 2.88 15.62
C ARG A 13 9.41 2.41 14.90
N LEU A 14 9.24 1.58 13.88
CA LEU A 14 10.32 1.06 13.04
C LEU A 14 11.17 2.18 12.40
N TYR A 15 10.54 3.27 11.96
CA TYR A 15 11.18 4.38 11.25
C TYR A 15 11.49 5.59 12.16
N GLN A 16 11.05 5.60 13.42
CA GLN A 16 11.26 6.75 14.32
C GLN A 16 12.73 7.04 14.58
N LYS A 17 13.57 6.00 14.72
CA LYS A 17 15.00 6.16 14.95
C LYS A 17 15.72 6.83 13.76
N PRO A 18 15.63 6.30 12.52
CA PRO A 18 16.26 6.97 11.37
C PRO A 18 15.67 8.35 11.10
N TYR A 19 14.38 8.57 11.39
CA TYR A 19 13.79 9.90 11.29
C TYR A 19 14.41 10.90 12.26
N LYS A 20 14.57 10.49 13.54
CA LYS A 20 15.22 11.31 14.55
C LYS A 20 16.65 11.66 14.15
N TRP A 21 17.39 10.70 13.60
CA TRP A 21 18.74 10.94 13.09
C TRP A 21 18.79 12.01 12.00
N LEU A 22 17.87 11.94 11.04
CA LEU A 22 17.73 12.94 9.99
C LEU A 22 17.39 14.32 10.57
N CYS A 23 16.39 14.40 11.46
CA CYS A 23 15.95 15.68 12.03
C CYS A 23 17.00 16.37 12.90
N GLU A 24 17.77 15.59 13.65
CA GLU A 24 18.78 16.09 14.56
C GLU A 24 20.15 16.29 13.89
N GLY A 25 20.31 15.86 12.62
CA GLY A 25 21.60 15.89 11.92
C GLY A 25 22.66 15.02 12.61
N THR A 26 22.25 13.97 13.32
CA THR A 26 23.15 13.12 14.13
C THR A 26 23.77 11.97 13.35
N ALA A 27 23.42 11.80 12.08
CA ALA A 27 24.00 10.83 11.16
C ALA A 27 24.14 11.44 9.77
N THR A 28 25.08 10.94 8.98
CA THR A 28 25.23 11.32 7.57
C THR A 28 24.04 10.85 6.73
N SER A 29 23.87 11.46 5.55
CA SER A 29 22.83 11.08 4.59
C SER A 29 22.88 9.58 4.26
N ASP A 30 24.07 9.02 4.03
CA ASP A 30 24.29 7.60 3.74
C ASP A 30 23.88 6.68 4.90
N GLU A 31 24.21 7.06 6.14
CA GLU A 31 23.83 6.30 7.34
C GLU A 31 22.31 6.31 7.55
N CYS A 32 21.67 7.46 7.34
CA CYS A 32 20.22 7.60 7.37
C CYS A 32 19.57 6.73 6.29
N ALA A 33 20.04 6.81 5.05
CA ALA A 33 19.53 6.04 3.92
C ALA A 33 19.66 4.53 4.17
N ARG A 34 20.82 4.06 4.66
CA ARG A 34 21.03 2.66 4.99
C ARG A 34 20.14 2.19 6.13
N ALA A 35 19.97 2.99 7.18
CA ALA A 35 19.09 2.68 8.29
C ALA A 35 17.62 2.58 7.85
N VAL A 36 17.14 3.51 7.02
CA VAL A 36 15.80 3.46 6.45
C VAL A 36 15.62 2.24 5.55
N LEU A 37 16.59 1.94 4.69
CA LEU A 37 16.54 0.78 3.80
C LEU A 37 16.43 -0.54 4.57
N GLU A 38 17.21 -0.71 5.65
CA GLU A 38 17.11 -1.90 6.49
C GLU A 38 15.76 -2.02 7.19
N LYS A 39 15.18 -0.90 7.61
CA LYS A 39 13.83 -0.87 8.19
C LYS A 39 12.76 -1.17 7.16
N LEU A 40 12.90 -0.66 5.94
CA LEU A 40 12.03 -0.99 4.82
C LEU A 40 12.09 -2.48 4.49
N LYS A 41 13.27 -3.09 4.44
CA LYS A 41 13.43 -4.55 4.26
C LYS A 41 12.74 -5.35 5.36
N GLN A 42 12.87 -4.92 6.62
CA GLN A 42 12.20 -5.56 7.76
C GLN A 42 10.68 -5.46 7.63
N ASP A 43 10.18 -4.31 7.20
CA ASP A 43 8.76 -4.09 7.00
C ASP A 43 8.19 -4.92 5.85
N ILE A 44 8.89 -4.96 4.71
CA ILE A 44 8.52 -5.82 3.57
C ILE A 44 8.49 -7.29 4.00
N LYS A 45 9.53 -7.78 4.71
CA LYS A 45 9.55 -9.15 5.24
C LYS A 45 8.42 -9.43 6.22
N ALA A 46 8.07 -8.47 7.08
CA ALA A 46 6.99 -8.63 8.05
C ALA A 46 5.60 -8.65 7.39
N LYS A 47 5.42 -7.92 6.30
CA LYS A 47 4.20 -7.92 5.49
C LYS A 47 4.08 -9.21 4.66
N GLY A 48 5.21 -9.77 4.27
CA GLY A 48 5.29 -10.97 3.43
C GLY A 48 4.65 -10.76 2.06
N ASP A 49 4.41 -11.87 1.37
CA ASP A 49 3.87 -11.85 0.00
C ASP A 49 2.34 -11.80 -0.04
N LEU A 50 1.68 -11.90 1.13
CA LEU A 50 0.23 -11.96 1.27
C LEU A 50 -0.51 -10.84 0.50
N PRO A 51 -0.15 -9.55 0.63
CA PRO A 51 -0.88 -8.52 -0.10
C PRO A 51 -0.64 -8.56 -1.63
N ILE A 52 0.47 -9.15 -2.10
CA ILE A 52 0.71 -9.37 -3.54
C ILE A 52 -0.21 -10.48 -4.04
N LEU A 53 -0.24 -11.61 -3.33
CA LEU A 53 -1.07 -12.76 -3.67
C LEU A 53 -2.56 -12.38 -3.68
N LEU A 54 -3.01 -11.62 -2.68
CA LEU A 54 -4.39 -11.13 -2.61
C LEU A 54 -4.71 -10.14 -3.74
N ALA A 55 -3.80 -9.21 -4.07
CA ALA A 55 -4.00 -8.30 -5.20
C ALA A 55 -4.13 -9.05 -6.54
N GLN A 56 -3.33 -10.10 -6.74
CA GLN A 56 -3.41 -10.95 -7.92
C GLN A 56 -4.72 -11.74 -7.97
N ALA A 57 -5.15 -12.35 -6.85
CA ALA A 57 -6.42 -13.07 -6.78
C ALA A 57 -7.62 -12.15 -7.05
N MET A 58 -7.63 -10.96 -6.44
CA MET A 58 -8.65 -9.93 -6.68
C MET A 58 -8.70 -9.50 -8.16
N ALA A 59 -7.54 -9.30 -8.78
CA ALA A 59 -7.47 -8.95 -10.21
C ALA A 59 -7.99 -10.08 -11.11
N ALA A 60 -7.73 -11.34 -10.76
CA ALA A 60 -8.26 -12.48 -11.50
C ALA A 60 -9.80 -12.54 -11.45
N SER A 61 -10.41 -12.31 -10.27
CA SER A 61 -11.87 -12.22 -10.14
C SER A 61 -12.47 -11.09 -11.00
N VAL A 62 -11.82 -9.93 -11.01
CA VAL A 62 -12.22 -8.79 -11.86
C VAL A 62 -12.14 -9.15 -13.35
N ALA A 63 -11.02 -9.73 -13.78
CA ALA A 63 -10.84 -10.13 -15.18
C ALA A 63 -11.88 -11.15 -15.64
N GLN A 64 -12.21 -12.14 -14.80
CA GLN A 64 -13.21 -13.16 -15.11
C GLN A 64 -14.60 -12.59 -15.31
N ILE A 65 -15.00 -11.60 -14.51
CA ILE A 65 -16.32 -10.96 -14.65
C ILE A 65 -16.35 -10.05 -15.88
N ILE A 66 -15.27 -9.31 -16.13
CA ILE A 66 -15.19 -8.42 -17.30
C ILE A 66 -15.12 -9.21 -18.62
N SER A 67 -14.42 -10.34 -18.65
CA SER A 67 -14.33 -11.18 -19.86
C SER A 67 -15.67 -11.84 -20.26
N ASN A 68 -16.63 -11.91 -19.32
CA ASN A 68 -17.89 -12.62 -19.50
C ASN A 68 -19.08 -11.70 -19.83
N LEU A 69 -18.88 -10.38 -20.04
CA LEU A 69 -19.99 -9.41 -20.13
C LEU A 69 -19.90 -8.46 -21.34
N GLU A 70 -20.97 -8.47 -22.14
CA GLU A 70 -21.49 -7.28 -22.84
C GLU A 70 -21.98 -6.26 -21.78
N GLY A 71 -21.05 -5.54 -21.15
CA GLY A 71 -21.34 -4.47 -20.20
C GLY A 71 -21.55 -4.95 -18.75
N SER A 72 -20.57 -4.70 -17.89
CA SER A 72 -20.64 -4.95 -16.44
C SER A 72 -21.81 -4.20 -15.79
N ARG A 73 -22.66 -4.90 -15.03
CA ARG A 73 -23.79 -4.33 -14.28
C ARG A 73 -23.39 -4.01 -12.84
N GLU A 74 -24.17 -3.17 -12.17
CA GLU A 74 -23.96 -2.83 -10.75
C GLU A 74 -23.94 -4.08 -9.84
N SER A 75 -24.73 -5.10 -10.16
CA SER A 75 -24.74 -6.39 -9.47
C SER A 75 -23.39 -7.12 -9.51
N ASP A 76 -22.57 -6.87 -10.53
CA ASP A 76 -21.30 -7.56 -10.72
C ASP A 76 -20.23 -6.97 -9.78
N PHE A 77 -20.26 -5.65 -9.57
CA PHE A 77 -19.39 -4.98 -8.59
C PHE A 77 -19.74 -5.38 -7.15
N ALA A 78 -21.02 -5.58 -6.84
CA ALA A 78 -21.44 -6.06 -5.53
C ALA A 78 -20.93 -7.49 -5.26
N LYS A 79 -21.01 -8.38 -6.25
CA LYS A 79 -20.44 -9.73 -6.18
C LYS A 79 -18.93 -9.72 -5.98
N LEU A 80 -18.21 -8.91 -6.75
CA LEU A 80 -16.76 -8.74 -6.60
C LEU A 80 -16.36 -8.26 -5.21
N SER A 81 -17.12 -7.32 -4.63
CA SER A 81 -16.87 -6.84 -3.27
C SER A 81 -16.99 -7.96 -2.23
N VAL A 82 -17.99 -8.84 -2.36
CA VAL A 82 -18.17 -10.00 -1.47
C VAL A 82 -17.07 -11.05 -1.71
N GLU A 83 -16.71 -11.28 -2.96
CA GLU A 83 -15.62 -12.20 -3.31
C GLU A 83 -14.28 -11.74 -2.71
N PHE A 84 -13.98 -10.44 -2.75
CA PHE A 84 -12.78 -9.88 -2.12
C PHE A 84 -12.76 -10.11 -0.60
N GLU A 85 -13.91 -9.96 0.07
CA GLU A 85 -14.03 -10.27 1.50
C GLU A 85 -13.72 -11.75 1.78
N ASN A 86 -14.27 -12.65 0.96
CA ASN A 86 -14.04 -14.09 1.09
C ASN A 86 -12.57 -14.46 0.88
N LEU A 87 -11.92 -13.93 -0.16
CA LEU A 87 -10.49 -14.13 -0.44
C LEU A 87 -9.63 -13.73 0.77
N VAL A 88 -9.94 -12.58 1.37
CA VAL A 88 -9.20 -12.05 2.51
C VAL A 88 -9.46 -12.84 3.80
N GLN A 89 -10.70 -13.32 4.00
CA GLN A 89 -11.05 -14.16 5.15
C GLN A 89 -10.32 -15.51 5.10
N GLN A 90 -10.23 -16.12 3.91
CA GLN A 90 -9.63 -17.44 3.71
C GLN A 90 -8.09 -17.44 3.75
N ALA A 91 -7.45 -16.33 3.38
CA ALA A 91 -5.99 -16.27 3.38
C ALA A 91 -5.42 -16.29 4.80
N ASP A 92 -4.27 -16.89 5.04
CA ASP A 92 -3.58 -16.77 6.33
C ASP A 92 -2.76 -15.49 6.42
N GLY A 93 -2.72 -14.89 7.61
CA GLY A 93 -1.81 -13.78 7.92
C GLY A 93 -2.43 -12.62 8.67
N SER A 94 -1.70 -11.50 8.75
CA SER A 94 -2.02 -10.38 9.63
C SER A 94 -3.39 -9.75 9.33
N PRO A 95 -4.29 -9.62 10.33
CA PRO A 95 -5.57 -8.92 10.18
C PRO A 95 -5.43 -7.50 9.65
N TYR A 96 -4.35 -6.80 10.03
CA TYR A 96 -4.07 -5.45 9.57
C TYR A 96 -3.79 -5.41 8.06
N ILE A 97 -2.99 -6.34 7.56
CA ILE A 97 -2.65 -6.43 6.13
C ILE A 97 -3.88 -6.81 5.31
N LYS A 98 -4.67 -7.77 5.82
CA LYS A 98 -5.96 -8.16 5.29
C LYS A 98 -6.93 -6.98 5.15
N GLU A 99 -7.08 -6.16 6.19
CA GLU A 99 -7.95 -4.99 6.14
C GLU A 99 -7.46 -3.95 5.11
N LEU A 100 -6.16 -3.66 5.11
CA LEU A 100 -5.57 -2.69 4.19
C LEU A 100 -5.73 -3.10 2.72
N ILE A 101 -5.44 -4.36 2.38
CA ILE A 101 -5.54 -4.84 1.01
C ILE A 101 -7.01 -4.96 0.56
N LEU A 102 -7.93 -5.34 1.45
CA LEU A 102 -9.36 -5.33 1.17
C LEU A 102 -9.87 -3.92 0.86
N ARG A 103 -9.45 -2.92 1.67
CA ARG A 103 -9.79 -1.52 1.43
C ARG A 103 -9.24 -1.03 0.08
N ALA A 104 -8.01 -1.40 -0.23
CA ALA A 104 -7.37 -1.08 -1.51
C ALA A 104 -8.15 -1.69 -2.70
N GLY A 105 -8.47 -2.98 -2.62
CA GLY A 105 -9.27 -3.69 -3.63
C GLY A 105 -10.64 -3.06 -3.86
N LYS A 106 -11.39 -2.79 -2.79
CA LYS A 106 -12.70 -2.13 -2.89
C LYS A 106 -12.62 -0.71 -3.43
N GLY A 107 -11.57 0.03 -3.09
CA GLY A 107 -11.30 1.34 -3.65
C GLY A 107 -11.09 1.27 -5.16
N ASP A 108 -10.40 0.24 -5.64
CA ASP A 108 -10.18 0.01 -7.07
C ASP A 108 -11.48 -0.36 -7.81
N LEU A 109 -12.27 -1.27 -7.25
CA LEU A 109 -13.61 -1.60 -7.76
C LEU A 109 -14.51 -0.38 -7.88
N ASN A 110 -14.46 0.53 -6.91
CA ASN A 110 -15.26 1.75 -6.95
C ASN A 110 -14.81 2.68 -8.10
N ASP A 111 -13.52 2.72 -8.43
CA ASP A 111 -13.03 3.54 -9.54
C ASP A 111 -13.36 2.92 -10.89
N LEU A 112 -13.28 1.59 -11.02
CA LEU A 112 -13.80 0.85 -12.17
C LEU A 112 -15.29 1.13 -12.39
N ARG A 113 -16.10 1.06 -11.31
CA ARG A 113 -17.54 1.36 -11.35
C ARG A 113 -17.84 2.79 -11.80
N SER A 114 -16.97 3.73 -11.44
CA SER A 114 -17.14 5.15 -11.75
C SER A 114 -16.75 5.52 -13.18
N GLY A 115 -16.26 4.57 -13.98
CA GLY A 115 -15.79 4.82 -15.35
C GLY A 115 -14.54 5.70 -15.42
N ARG A 116 -13.81 5.85 -14.30
CA ARG A 116 -12.46 6.43 -14.36
C ARG A 116 -11.60 5.42 -15.13
N GLU A 117 -10.77 5.90 -16.06
CA GLU A 117 -9.82 5.06 -16.82
C GLU A 117 -8.94 4.25 -15.86
N VAL A 118 -9.40 3.06 -15.51
CA VAL A 118 -8.63 2.05 -14.79
C VAL A 118 -8.32 1.02 -15.85
N ASP A 119 -7.05 0.94 -16.21
CA ASP A 119 -6.56 -0.10 -17.07
C ASP A 119 -6.69 -1.45 -16.35
N ILE A 120 -7.66 -2.24 -16.81
CA ILE A 120 -8.01 -3.55 -16.25
C ILE A 120 -6.84 -4.53 -16.42
N THR A 121 -5.93 -4.30 -17.37
CA THR A 121 -4.73 -5.14 -17.52
C THR A 121 -3.73 -4.98 -16.37
N HIS A 122 -3.86 -3.90 -15.58
CA HIS A 122 -2.98 -3.58 -14.46
C HIS A 122 -3.71 -3.55 -13.11
N THR A 123 -4.88 -4.20 -12.98
CA THR A 123 -5.70 -4.20 -11.74
C THR A 123 -4.91 -4.66 -10.51
N SER A 124 -4.09 -5.71 -10.61
CA SER A 124 -3.27 -6.17 -9.47
C SER A 124 -2.26 -5.11 -9.02
N GLU A 125 -1.64 -4.40 -9.96
CA GLU A 125 -0.72 -3.31 -9.67
C GLU A 125 -1.46 -2.09 -9.09
N ALA A 126 -2.64 -1.77 -9.61
CA ALA A 126 -3.47 -0.66 -9.10
C ALA A 126 -3.89 -0.90 -7.64
N ILE A 127 -4.35 -2.12 -7.33
CA ILE A 127 -4.68 -2.55 -5.97
C ILE A 127 -3.43 -2.49 -5.08
N TRP A 128 -2.28 -3.00 -5.54
CA TRP A 128 -1.03 -2.95 -4.80
C TRP A 128 -0.56 -1.52 -4.52
N ARG A 129 -0.62 -0.62 -5.51
CA ARG A 129 -0.28 0.80 -5.37
C ARG A 129 -1.18 1.51 -4.35
N ARG A 130 -2.47 1.17 -4.31
CA ARG A 130 -3.39 1.69 -3.27
C ARG A 130 -3.05 1.11 -1.90
N PHE A 131 -2.77 -0.18 -1.81
CA PHE A 131 -2.36 -0.82 -0.57
C PHE A 131 -1.09 -0.18 0.00
N SER A 132 -0.07 0.00 -0.84
CA SER A 132 1.17 0.64 -0.41
C SER A 132 0.89 2.06 0.08
N LYS A 133 0.12 2.86 -0.66
CA LYS A 133 -0.29 4.23 -0.27
C LYS A 133 -1.15 4.30 1.00
N GLY A 134 -1.96 3.27 1.25
CA GLY A 134 -2.86 3.16 2.41
C GLY A 134 -2.13 2.78 3.70
N GLY A 135 -0.89 2.31 3.62
CA GLY A 135 0.00 2.18 4.76
C GLY A 135 0.32 3.56 5.31
N LYS A 136 0.31 3.74 6.64
CA LYS A 136 0.69 5.01 7.30
C LYS A 136 2.15 5.44 7.03
N GLU A 137 2.91 4.63 6.28
CA GLU A 137 4.35 4.74 6.05
C GLU A 137 4.69 5.43 4.71
N THR A 138 3.82 5.35 3.70
CA THR A 138 4.13 5.82 2.34
C THR A 138 4.21 7.32 2.20
N LEU A 139 3.38 8.09 2.93
CA LEU A 139 3.51 9.54 2.93
C LEU A 139 4.93 9.95 3.34
N TRP A 140 5.49 9.22 4.32
CA TRP A 140 6.78 9.49 4.91
C TRP A 140 7.94 9.10 3.99
N LEU A 141 7.85 7.95 3.30
CA LEU A 141 8.88 7.53 2.34
C LEU A 141 8.96 8.46 1.13
N THR A 142 7.83 8.99 0.62
CA THR A 142 7.88 10.03 -0.43
C THR A 142 8.54 11.31 0.06
N THR A 143 8.22 11.76 1.27
CA THR A 143 8.87 12.95 1.86
C THR A 143 10.36 12.72 2.09
N PHE A 144 10.76 11.52 2.53
CA PHE A 144 12.15 11.14 2.74
C PHE A 144 12.95 11.09 1.43
N SER A 145 12.38 10.55 0.35
CA SER A 145 13.02 10.60 -0.97
C SER A 145 13.17 12.04 -1.48
N THR A 146 12.20 12.92 -1.23
CA THR A 146 12.33 14.32 -1.61
C THR A 146 13.41 15.03 -0.78
N ILE A 147 13.50 14.79 0.53
CA ILE A 147 14.53 15.42 1.38
C ILE A 147 15.94 14.96 0.99
N LEU A 148 16.14 13.66 0.74
CA LEU A 148 17.44 13.13 0.31
C LEU A 148 17.87 13.60 -1.09
N ILE A 149 16.92 13.92 -1.98
CA ILE A 149 17.22 14.43 -3.33
C ILE A 149 17.60 15.92 -3.29
N TYR A 150 17.08 16.69 -2.32
CA TYR A 150 17.31 18.14 -2.22
C TYR A 150 18.52 18.54 -1.34
N GLU A 151 19.15 17.60 -0.62
CA GLU A 151 20.38 17.83 0.16
C GLU A 151 21.68 17.44 -0.58
N ASN A 152 21.63 17.25 -1.90
CA ASN A 152 22.79 16.99 -2.77
C ASN A 152 23.04 18.15 -3.73
#